data_AF-A0A8J8BUM6-F1
#
_entry.id   AF-A0A8J8BUM6-F1
#
_cell.length_a   1.000
_cell.length_b   1.000
_cell.length_c   1.000
_cell.angle_alpha   90.00
_cell.angle_beta   90.00
_cell.angle_gamma   90.00
#
_symmetry.space_group_name_H-M   'P 1'
#
loop_
_entity.id
_entity.type
_entity.pdbx_description
1 polymer ?
#
loop_
_entity_poly.entity_id
_entity_poly.type
_entity_poly.pdbx_seq_one_letter_code
_entity_poly.pdbx_strand_id
1 'polypeptide(L)'
;MKDVTDLFSSTKSGLMKGIISKGGVILGEKVENFKGVLVGDPAFAEGVAKTMEKKVGVKGFISTDELPAFGISEGEKHQLEKTFACGGNDIVVLVADKKEKAEAGLKVFFEEIAKK
;
A
#
# COMPACT_ATOMS: atom_id res chain seq x y z
N MET A 1 4.45 4.71 -9.41
CA MET A 1 3.26 5.18 -8.66
C MET A 1 2.03 5.28 -9.55
N LYS A 2 0.85 4.86 -9.08
CA LYS A 2 -0.43 4.97 -9.81
C LYS A 2 -1.60 5.18 -8.83
N ASP A 3 -2.57 6.00 -9.20
CA ASP A 3 -3.83 6.13 -8.47
C ASP A 3 -4.75 4.94 -8.78
N VAL A 4 -5.20 4.26 -7.73
CA VAL A 4 -6.07 3.09 -7.79
C VAL A 4 -7.34 3.28 -6.96
N THR A 5 -7.68 4.52 -6.62
CA THR A 5 -8.84 4.86 -5.79
C THR A 5 -10.14 4.26 -6.34
N ASP A 6 -10.31 4.29 -7.66
CA ASP A 6 -11.50 3.76 -8.34
C ASP A 6 -11.68 2.25 -8.16
N LEU A 7 -10.59 1.49 -8.00
CA LEU A 7 -10.65 0.04 -7.72
C LEU A 7 -11.33 -0.25 -6.38
N PHE A 8 -11.25 0.69 -5.44
CA PHE A 8 -11.82 0.54 -4.10
C PHE A 8 -13.15 1.29 -3.92
N SER A 9 -13.74 1.83 -4.99
CA SER A 9 -15.04 2.53 -4.95
C SER A 9 -16.16 1.68 -4.32
N SER A 10 -16.12 0.36 -4.55
CA SER A 10 -17.09 -0.61 -4.03
C SER A 10 -16.50 -1.57 -2.98
N THR A 11 -15.34 -1.26 -2.42
CA THR A 11 -14.64 -2.12 -1.44
C THR A 11 -15.51 -2.42 -0.21
N LYS A 12 -15.19 -3.44 0.58
CA LYS A 12 -15.77 -3.61 1.93
C LYS A 12 -14.86 -3.07 3.02
N SER A 13 -13.67 -2.59 2.68
CA SER A 13 -12.73 -2.01 3.63
C SER A 13 -13.25 -0.70 4.22
N GLY A 14 -13.54 -0.70 5.52
CA GLY A 14 -13.92 0.51 6.26
C GLY A 14 -12.81 1.57 6.27
N LEU A 15 -11.54 1.12 6.25
CA LEU A 15 -10.36 1.99 6.18
C LEU A 15 -10.34 2.77 4.86
N MET A 16 -10.39 2.06 3.72
CA MET A 16 -10.35 2.68 2.39
C MET A 16 -11.55 3.60 2.17
N LYS A 17 -12.77 3.15 2.51
CA LYS A 17 -13.97 3.99 2.42
C LYS A 17 -13.85 5.27 3.23
N GLY A 18 -13.34 5.17 4.46
CA GLY A 18 -13.20 6.31 5.35
C GLY A 18 -12.21 7.36 4.85
N ILE A 19 -11.24 6.95 4.02
CA ILE A 19 -10.25 7.84 3.41
C ILE A 19 -10.85 8.49 2.16
N ILE A 20 -11.47 7.70 1.28
CA ILE A 20 -12.12 8.18 0.05
C ILE A 20 -13.22 9.19 0.40
N SER A 21 -14.07 8.91 1.39
CA SER A 21 -15.16 9.80 1.79
C SER A 21 -14.69 11.16 2.33
N LYS A 22 -13.43 11.25 2.78
CA LYS A 22 -12.78 12.49 3.23
C LYS A 22 -12.01 13.20 2.11
N GLY A 23 -12.18 12.77 0.85
CA GLY A 23 -11.45 13.29 -0.31
C GLY A 23 -10.00 12.82 -0.40
N GLY A 24 -9.65 11.74 0.30
CA GLY A 24 -8.35 11.09 0.15
C GLY A 24 -8.29 10.20 -1.09
N VAL A 25 -7.09 9.74 -1.41
CA VAL A 25 -6.79 8.85 -2.53
C VAL A 25 -6.07 7.61 -2.05
N ILE A 26 -6.05 6.58 -2.89
CA ILE A 26 -5.28 5.35 -2.66
C ILE A 26 -4.28 5.24 -3.80
N LEU A 27 -3.01 5.44 -3.46
CA LEU A 27 -1.92 5.30 -4.41
C LEU A 27 -1.25 3.95 -4.22
N GLY A 28 -0.94 3.28 -5.33
CA GLY A 28 -0.23 2.02 -5.35
C GLY A 28 1.05 2.08 -6.15
N GLU A 29 2.00 1.23 -5.81
CA GLU A 29 3.21 1.01 -6.59
C GLU A 29 3.71 -0.42 -6.47
N LYS A 30 4.19 -0.97 -7.60
CA LYS A 30 4.77 -2.31 -7.65
C LYS A 30 6.15 -2.31 -7.00
N VAL A 31 6.45 -3.35 -6.22
CA VAL A 31 7.79 -3.67 -5.74
C VAL A 31 8.16 -5.05 -6.29
N GLU A 32 9.22 -5.10 -7.07
CA GLU A 32 9.65 -6.34 -7.74
C GLU A 32 10.38 -7.27 -6.77
N ASN A 33 10.14 -8.58 -6.90
CA ASN A 33 10.80 -9.62 -6.10
C ASN A 33 10.76 -9.42 -4.58
N PHE A 34 9.70 -8.80 -4.05
CA PHE A 34 9.58 -8.42 -2.64
C PHE A 34 8.55 -9.22 -1.86
N LYS A 35 7.99 -10.27 -2.47
CA LYS A 35 6.97 -11.12 -1.85
C LYS A 35 7.47 -11.78 -0.57
N GLY A 36 6.69 -11.62 0.50
CA GLY A 36 6.95 -12.25 1.80
C GLY A 36 8.04 -11.56 2.62
N VAL A 37 8.69 -10.50 2.10
CA VAL A 37 9.70 -9.74 2.85
C VAL A 37 9.05 -8.97 3.99
N LEU A 38 7.93 -8.29 3.74
CA LEU A 38 7.24 -7.47 4.74
C LEU A 38 6.57 -8.36 5.80
N VAL A 39 5.87 -9.41 5.36
CA VAL A 39 5.20 -10.36 6.26
C VAL A 39 6.20 -11.23 7.04
N GLY A 40 7.33 -11.58 6.43
CA GLY A 40 8.39 -12.37 7.06
C GLY A 40 9.27 -11.59 8.04
N ASP A 41 9.28 -10.26 7.96
CA ASP A 41 10.05 -9.37 8.84
C ASP A 41 9.17 -8.22 9.38
N PRO A 42 8.27 -8.51 10.36
CA PRO A 42 7.35 -7.52 10.89
C PRO A 42 8.06 -6.32 11.55
N ALA A 43 9.22 -6.55 12.16
CA ALA A 43 10.00 -5.47 12.79
C ALA A 43 10.51 -4.46 11.76
N PHE A 44 10.94 -4.94 10.59
CA PHE A 44 11.29 -4.09 9.47
C PHE A 44 10.07 -3.33 8.92
N ALA A 45 8.95 -4.02 8.66
CA ALA A 45 7.72 -3.39 8.19
C ALA A 45 7.22 -2.29 9.14
N GLU A 46 7.23 -2.55 10.45
CA GLU A 46 6.87 -1.56 11.47
C GLU A 46 7.85 -0.38 11.51
N GLY A 47 9.16 -0.62 11.32
CA GLY A 47 10.17 0.41 11.23
C GLY A 47 9.95 1.36 10.05
N VAL A 48 9.59 0.81 8.88
CA VAL A 48 9.22 1.60 7.70
C VAL A 48 7.97 2.44 7.97
N ALA A 49 6.91 1.84 8.53
CA ALA A 49 5.67 2.55 8.86
C ALA A 49 5.90 3.70 9.86
N LYS A 50 6.67 3.47 10.94
CA LYS A 50 7.08 4.52 11.89
C LYS A 50 7.85 5.65 11.22
N THR A 51 8.69 5.33 10.25
CA THR A 51 9.47 6.33 9.52
C THR A 51 8.59 7.16 8.60
N MET A 52 7.62 6.56 7.92
CA MET A 52 6.59 7.27 7.16
C MET A 52 5.76 8.19 8.06
N GLU A 53 5.34 7.71 9.23
CA GLU A 53 4.58 8.52 10.18
C GLU A 53 5.39 9.72 10.66
N LYS A 54 6.66 9.49 11.04
CA LYS A 54 7.55 10.57 11.53
C LYS A 54 7.90 11.59 10.44
N LYS A 55 8.17 11.17 9.21
CA LYS A 55 8.63 12.05 8.12
C LYS A 55 7.49 12.80 7.44
N VAL A 56 6.37 12.12 7.18
CA VAL A 56 5.30 12.64 6.30
C VAL A 56 3.90 12.52 6.91
N GLY A 57 3.78 11.99 8.13
CA GLY A 57 2.52 11.92 8.86
C GLY A 57 1.49 10.98 8.23
N VAL A 58 1.97 9.96 7.51
CA VAL A 58 1.18 8.83 6.98
C VAL A 58 1.30 7.67 7.97
N LYS A 59 0.17 7.08 8.39
CA LYS A 59 0.17 6.06 9.46
C LYS A 59 0.80 4.73 9.07
N GLY A 60 0.91 4.43 7.78
CA GLY A 60 1.47 3.19 7.29
C GLY A 60 1.12 2.92 5.84
N PHE A 61 1.27 1.66 5.45
CA PHE A 61 1.00 1.14 4.11
C PHE A 61 0.28 -0.20 4.23
N ILE A 62 -0.21 -0.72 3.10
CA ILE A 62 -0.73 -2.09 2.97
C ILE A 62 -0.02 -2.74 1.79
N SER A 63 0.40 -3.99 1.92
CA SER A 63 0.97 -4.74 0.80
C SER A 63 0.08 -5.90 0.35
N THR A 64 0.13 -6.25 -0.94
CA THR A 64 -0.71 -7.34 -1.48
C THR A 64 -0.40 -8.71 -0.90
N ASP A 65 0.79 -8.91 -0.32
CA ASP A 65 1.14 -10.14 0.39
C ASP A 65 0.42 -10.29 1.75
N GLU A 66 -0.10 -9.20 2.32
CA GLU A 66 -0.98 -9.23 3.51
C GLU A 66 -2.44 -9.54 3.16
N LEU A 67 -2.80 -9.52 1.86
CA LEU A 67 -4.17 -9.68 1.40
C LEU A 67 -4.52 -11.15 1.10
N PRO A 68 -5.76 -11.60 1.41
CA PRO A 68 -6.93 -10.80 1.81
C PRO A 68 -6.95 -10.39 3.30
N ALA A 69 -7.13 -9.10 3.57
CA ALA A 69 -7.21 -8.51 4.91
C ALA A 69 -7.87 -7.12 4.86
N PHE A 70 -8.18 -6.53 6.01
CA PHE A 70 -8.72 -5.16 6.13
C PHE A 70 -10.05 -4.91 5.38
N GLY A 71 -10.80 -5.96 5.07
CA GLY A 71 -12.00 -5.88 4.24
C GLY A 71 -11.74 -5.73 2.74
N ILE A 72 -10.49 -5.93 2.31
CA ILE A 72 -10.07 -6.05 0.91
C ILE A 72 -10.09 -7.54 0.54
N SER A 73 -10.87 -7.86 -0.49
CA SER A 73 -11.09 -9.21 -1.00
C SER A 73 -9.91 -9.70 -1.85
N GLU A 74 -9.87 -11.02 -2.05
CA GLU A 74 -8.92 -11.65 -2.96
C GLU A 74 -9.13 -11.19 -4.42
N GLY A 75 -10.37 -10.88 -4.81
CA GLY A 75 -10.68 -10.30 -6.11
C GLY A 75 -10.06 -8.90 -6.31
N GLU A 76 -10.15 -8.03 -5.29
CA GLU A 76 -9.51 -6.71 -5.30
C GLU A 76 -7.98 -6.84 -5.35
N LYS A 77 -7.40 -7.79 -4.58
CA LYS A 77 -5.98 -8.14 -4.66
C LYS A 77 -5.56 -8.52 -6.08
N HIS A 78 -6.29 -9.45 -6.70
CA HIS A 78 -5.98 -9.91 -8.05
C HIS A 78 -6.08 -8.76 -9.08
N GLN A 79 -7.07 -7.88 -8.92
CA GLN A 79 -7.22 -6.71 -9.78
C GLN A 79 -6.06 -5.72 -9.62
N LEU A 80 -5.54 -5.51 -8.40
CA LEU A 80 -4.33 -4.72 -8.16
C LEU A 80 -3.12 -5.34 -8.86
N GLU A 81 -2.84 -6.61 -8.59
CA GLU A 81 -1.69 -7.32 -9.17
C GLU A 81 -1.73 -7.27 -10.70
N LYS A 82 -2.92 -7.44 -11.31
CA LYS A 82 -3.12 -7.26 -12.74
C LYS A 82 -2.90 -5.82 -13.21
N THR A 83 -3.40 -4.83 -12.47
CA THR A 83 -3.25 -3.39 -12.78
C THR A 83 -1.79 -2.94 -12.80
N PHE A 84 -0.95 -3.58 -11.99
CA PHE A 84 0.49 -3.31 -11.89
C PHE A 84 1.35 -4.31 -12.67
N ALA A 85 0.75 -5.28 -13.36
CA ALA A 85 1.46 -6.35 -14.06
C ALA A 85 2.48 -7.09 -13.16
N CYS A 86 2.06 -7.44 -11.95
CA CYS A 86 2.88 -8.17 -10.98
C CYS A 86 3.18 -9.60 -11.46
N GLY A 87 4.45 -9.98 -11.37
CA GLY A 87 4.88 -11.37 -11.44
C GLY A 87 4.63 -12.12 -10.11
N GLY A 88 4.93 -13.42 -10.09
CA GLY A 88 4.65 -14.29 -8.94
C GLY A 88 5.36 -13.93 -7.63
N ASN A 89 6.45 -13.15 -7.71
CA ASN A 89 7.26 -12.68 -6.58
C ASN A 89 7.15 -11.17 -6.35
N ASP A 90 6.33 -10.47 -7.13
CA ASP A 90 6.12 -9.04 -6.96
C ASP A 90 5.00 -8.79 -5.95
N ILE A 91 5.00 -7.60 -5.36
CA ILE A 91 3.89 -7.10 -4.55
C ILE A 91 3.48 -5.71 -5.03
N VAL A 92 2.31 -5.26 -4.60
CA VAL A 92 1.92 -3.86 -4.68
C VAL A 92 1.83 -3.32 -3.26
N VAL A 93 2.42 -2.15 -3.04
CA VAL A 93 2.30 -1.40 -1.80
C VAL A 93 1.33 -0.25 -2.03
N LEU A 94 0.40 -0.09 -1.11
CA LEU A 94 -0.66 0.91 -1.13
C LEU A 94 -0.48 1.88 0.03
N VAL A 95 -0.65 3.16 -0.27
CA VAL A 95 -0.75 4.22 0.72
C VAL A 95 -2.06 4.96 0.48
N ALA A 96 -2.88 5.01 1.53
CA ALA A 96 -4.18 5.67 1.51
C ALA A 96 -4.18 6.86 2.47
N ASP A 97 -4.23 8.08 1.92
CA ASP A 97 -4.26 9.35 2.67
C ASP A 97 -4.67 10.49 1.70
N LYS A 98 -4.57 11.74 2.13
CA LYS A 98 -4.57 12.90 1.21
C LYS A 98 -3.48 12.72 0.16
N LYS A 99 -3.76 13.13 -1.08
CA LYS A 99 -2.87 12.93 -2.24
C LYS A 99 -1.39 13.26 -1.96
N GLU A 100 -1.10 14.47 -1.47
CA GLU A 100 0.25 14.92 -1.15
C GLU A 100 0.96 14.00 -0.14
N LYS A 101 0.23 13.56 0.88
CA LYS A 101 0.74 12.63 1.89
C LYS A 101 0.95 11.24 1.33
N ALA A 102 0.02 10.72 0.54
CA ALA A 102 0.13 9.41 -0.07
C ALA A 102 1.34 9.33 -1.03
N GLU A 103 1.55 10.38 -1.84
CA GLU A 103 2.72 10.50 -2.72
C GLU A 103 4.02 10.54 -1.91
N ALA A 104 4.07 11.35 -0.85
CA ALA A 104 5.24 11.45 0.01
C ALA A 104 5.50 10.14 0.79
N GLY A 105 4.44 9.47 1.23
CA GLY A 105 4.49 8.18 1.92
C GLY A 105 5.10 7.08 1.06
N LEU A 106 4.66 6.96 -0.20
CA LEU A 106 5.26 6.01 -1.14
C LEU A 106 6.75 6.31 -1.37
N LYS A 107 7.13 7.58 -1.56
CA LYS A 107 8.54 7.96 -1.70
C LYS A 107 9.38 7.51 -0.51
N VAL A 108 8.92 7.82 0.71
CA VAL A 108 9.61 7.38 1.94
C VAL A 108 9.66 5.87 2.04
N PHE A 109 8.58 5.16 1.70
CA PHE A 109 8.59 3.70 1.68
C PHE A 109 9.70 3.15 0.77
N PHE A 110 9.81 3.64 -0.48
CA PHE A 110 10.85 3.21 -1.42
C PHE A 110 12.27 3.59 -0.95
N GLU A 111 12.44 4.75 -0.34
CA GLU A 111 13.72 5.14 0.29
C GLU A 111 14.14 4.18 1.41
N GLU A 112 13.19 3.73 2.25
CA GLU A 112 13.51 2.84 3.36
C GLU A 112 13.80 1.41 2.89
N ILE A 113 13.05 0.87 1.92
CA ILE A 113 13.33 -0.48 1.40
C ILE A 113 14.61 -0.57 0.58
N ALA A 114 15.05 0.53 -0.05
CA ALA A 114 16.31 0.56 -0.80
C ALA A 114 17.57 0.49 0.10
N LYS A 115 17.42 0.61 1.42
CA LYS A 115 18.52 0.48 2.39
C LYS A 115 18.77 -0.97 2.83
N LYS A 116 17.89 -1.89 2.43
CA LYS A 116 17.99 -3.33 2.71
C LYS A 116 18.77 -4.00 1.59
#